data_AF-A0A060YZ67-F1
#
_entry.id   AF-A0A060YZ67-F1
#
_cell.length_a   1.000
_cell.length_b   1.000
_cell.length_c   1.000
_cell.angle_alpha   90.00
_cell.angle_beta   90.00
_cell.angle_gamma   90.00
#
_symmetry.space_group_name_H-M   'P 1'
#
loop_
_entity.id
_entity.type
_entity.pdbx_description
1 polymer ?
#
loop_
_entity_poly.entity_id
_entity_poly.type
_entity_poly.pdbx_seq_one_letter_code
_entity_poly.pdbx_strand_id
1 'polypeptide(L)'
;MGRKTTWKCYCGDVCLCLSAALFLCLLLLFSSVRAEDECPLSCICARDSGTVTCHDKEDTELPGDIPEWVTTLILRGNNISTLPGGGFSSNNGTKLELTTLSLSHNGIMVIEADAFTGLPRLRLLDLSHNRLVYISVQAFHSLQELRSLYLNDSLLAPAVAQLSNALHGDILCNLHRLELSGNRLKTIPISRLDAFNLHTLVLTNNSIENIGKEDVSSLYRQKQVRVYLSLNPFRCNCELESFYFWLKNSSQCVDAARLLCAEPDAKKGIPIEWLRGEDVDCLNENLEAVSYVFLGIVLALIGIVFLMVLYLNRRGIKRWLNNIRDACRDQMEVYHYRYEQDSDPRLANVAV
;
A
#
# COMPACT_ATOMS: atom_id res chain seq x y z
N MET A 1 23.79 -51.06 -86.53
CA MET A 1 23.46 -50.32 -85.30
C MET A 1 22.85 -48.98 -85.70
N GLY A 2 21.60 -48.70 -85.32
CA GLY A 2 20.94 -47.42 -85.63
C GLY A 2 19.42 -47.55 -85.73
N ARG A 3 18.72 -47.49 -84.59
CA ARG A 3 17.25 -47.40 -84.56
C ARG A 3 16.83 -45.93 -84.72
N LYS A 4 16.06 -45.65 -85.76
CA LYS A 4 15.27 -44.42 -85.90
C LYS A 4 13.97 -44.61 -85.12
N THR A 5 13.68 -43.74 -84.15
CA THR A 5 12.37 -43.64 -83.50
C THR A 5 11.61 -42.45 -84.09
N THR A 6 10.48 -42.76 -84.73
CA THR A 6 9.50 -41.81 -85.24
C THR A 6 8.50 -41.47 -84.14
N TRP A 7 8.27 -40.18 -83.86
CA TRP A 7 7.19 -39.72 -82.99
C TRP A 7 5.89 -39.58 -83.80
N LYS A 8 4.80 -40.22 -83.35
CA LYS A 8 3.43 -39.94 -83.80
C LYS A 8 2.74 -39.11 -82.72
N CYS A 9 2.29 -37.90 -83.06
CA CYS A 9 1.40 -37.12 -82.22
C CYS A 9 -0.05 -37.59 -82.40
N TYR A 10 -0.74 -37.91 -81.31
CA TYR A 10 -2.18 -38.15 -81.28
C TYR A 10 -2.94 -36.87 -80.87
N CYS A 11 -4.00 -36.56 -81.60
CA CYS A 11 -4.87 -35.41 -81.38
C CYS A 11 -5.93 -35.76 -80.31
N GLY A 12 -5.53 -35.84 -79.04
CA GLY A 12 -6.41 -36.22 -77.92
C GLY A 12 -6.17 -35.46 -76.60
N ASP A 13 -5.01 -34.81 -76.45
CA ASP A 13 -4.57 -34.28 -75.13
C ASP A 13 -5.08 -32.87 -74.81
N VAL A 14 -5.73 -32.18 -75.74
CA VAL A 14 -6.18 -30.80 -75.53
C VAL A 14 -7.38 -30.73 -74.58
N CYS A 15 -8.22 -31.77 -74.52
CA CYS A 15 -9.43 -31.76 -73.67
C CYS A 15 -9.12 -32.06 -72.19
N LEU A 16 -8.13 -32.91 -71.89
CA LEU A 16 -7.71 -33.20 -70.51
C LEU A 16 -6.94 -32.03 -69.88
N CYS A 17 -6.18 -31.27 -70.66
CA CYS A 17 -5.47 -30.10 -70.15
C CYS A 17 -6.42 -28.96 -69.74
N LEU A 18 -7.54 -28.79 -70.46
CA LEU A 18 -8.55 -27.78 -70.13
C LEU A 18 -9.30 -28.09 -68.83
N SER A 19 -9.65 -29.36 -68.58
CA SER A 19 -10.29 -29.77 -67.32
C SER A 19 -9.33 -29.72 -66.13
N ALA A 20 -8.07 -30.13 -66.32
CA ALA A 20 -7.05 -30.03 -65.28
C ALA A 20 -6.69 -28.58 -64.96
N ALA A 21 -6.61 -27.71 -65.97
CA ALA A 21 -6.37 -26.27 -65.78
C ALA A 21 -7.57 -25.58 -65.11
N LEU A 22 -8.81 -25.96 -65.43
CA LEU A 22 -10.00 -25.46 -64.73
C LEU A 22 -10.06 -25.95 -63.29
N PHE A 23 -9.64 -27.19 -63.01
CA PHE A 23 -9.59 -27.72 -61.64
C PHE A 23 -8.45 -27.10 -60.83
N LEU A 24 -7.28 -26.87 -61.44
CA LEU A 24 -6.17 -26.13 -60.83
C LEU A 24 -6.55 -24.66 -60.62
N CYS A 25 -7.27 -24.05 -61.56
CA CYS A 25 -7.74 -22.68 -61.46
C CYS A 25 -8.87 -22.55 -60.44
N LEU A 26 -9.77 -23.54 -60.32
CA LEU A 26 -10.74 -23.61 -59.21
C LEU A 26 -10.01 -23.80 -57.88
N LEU A 27 -9.03 -24.71 -57.79
CA LEU A 27 -8.22 -24.88 -56.58
C LEU A 27 -7.41 -23.62 -56.24
N LEU A 28 -6.96 -22.86 -57.23
CA LEU A 28 -6.26 -21.57 -57.05
C LEU A 28 -7.23 -20.41 -56.73
N LEU A 29 -8.47 -20.46 -57.23
CA LEU A 29 -9.56 -19.55 -56.86
C LEU A 29 -10.11 -19.86 -55.46
N PHE A 30 -9.98 -21.10 -54.98
CA PHE A 30 -10.25 -21.51 -53.61
C PHE A 30 -9.04 -21.42 -52.67
N SER A 31 -7.81 -21.28 -53.19
CA SER A 31 -6.59 -21.14 -52.38
C SER A 31 -6.20 -19.69 -52.09
N SER A 32 -7.13 -18.74 -52.23
CA SER A 32 -6.92 -17.36 -51.79
C SER A 32 -7.58 -17.06 -50.43
N VAL A 33 -7.60 -18.05 -49.52
CA VAL A 33 -7.71 -17.74 -48.10
C VAL A 33 -6.30 -17.71 -47.56
N ARG A 34 -5.75 -16.50 -47.42
CA ARG A 34 -4.46 -16.29 -46.75
C ARG A 34 -4.56 -16.89 -45.35
N ALA A 35 -3.52 -17.64 -44.96
CA ALA A 35 -3.32 -18.09 -43.58
C ALA A 35 -2.89 -16.90 -42.67
N GLU A 36 -3.69 -15.83 -42.61
CA GLU A 36 -3.46 -14.61 -41.81
C GLU A 36 -4.67 -14.25 -40.92
N ASP A 37 -5.63 -15.17 -40.78
CA ASP A 37 -7.00 -14.91 -40.28
C ASP A 37 -7.47 -15.82 -39.14
N GLU A 38 -6.58 -16.55 -38.46
CA GLU A 38 -7.03 -17.40 -37.35
C GLU A 38 -7.14 -16.58 -36.05
N CYS A 39 -8.39 -16.24 -35.71
CA CYS A 39 -8.77 -15.87 -34.37
C CYS A 39 -8.72 -17.11 -33.48
N PRO A 40 -8.18 -17.05 -32.24
CA PRO A 40 -8.19 -18.20 -31.36
C PRO A 40 -9.63 -18.68 -31.11
N LEU A 41 -9.83 -20.00 -31.02
CA LEU A 41 -11.15 -20.64 -30.98
C LEU A 41 -12.07 -20.11 -29.87
N SER A 42 -11.49 -19.77 -28.71
CA SER A 42 -12.20 -19.25 -27.54
C SER A 42 -12.23 -17.71 -27.46
N CYS A 43 -11.92 -17.04 -28.57
CA CYS A 43 -11.81 -15.60 -28.64
C CYS A 43 -12.66 -15.00 -29.76
N ILE A 44 -13.01 -13.72 -29.58
CA ILE A 44 -13.70 -12.88 -30.54
C ILE A 44 -12.71 -11.82 -31.01
N CYS A 45 -12.46 -11.78 -32.32
CA CYS A 45 -11.51 -10.87 -32.94
C CYS A 45 -12.24 -9.78 -33.74
N ALA A 46 -11.95 -8.52 -33.43
CA ALA A 46 -12.42 -7.34 -34.13
C ALA A 46 -11.22 -6.65 -34.80
N ARG A 47 -11.00 -6.97 -36.08
CA ARG A 47 -9.83 -6.49 -36.84
C ARG A 47 -9.85 -4.97 -37.03
N ASP A 48 -11.01 -4.38 -37.26
CA ASP A 48 -11.16 -2.94 -37.48
C ASP A 48 -10.69 -2.10 -36.28
N SER A 49 -10.86 -2.63 -35.06
CA SER A 49 -10.40 -1.99 -33.83
C SER A 49 -9.10 -2.59 -33.27
N GLY A 50 -8.51 -3.58 -33.94
CA GLY A 50 -7.33 -4.29 -33.45
C GLY A 50 -7.55 -5.02 -32.12
N THR A 51 -8.79 -5.44 -31.81
CA THR A 51 -9.16 -5.98 -30.49
C THR A 51 -9.40 -7.48 -30.53
N VAL A 52 -8.87 -8.20 -29.55
CA VAL A 52 -9.16 -9.63 -29.31
C VAL A 52 -9.68 -9.78 -27.89
N THR A 53 -10.85 -10.40 -27.76
CA THR A 53 -11.51 -10.65 -26.46
C THR A 53 -11.72 -12.14 -26.29
N CYS A 54 -11.14 -12.72 -25.25
CA CYS A 54 -11.31 -14.14 -24.91
C CYS A 54 -12.08 -14.25 -23.60
N HIS A 55 -13.12 -15.09 -23.60
CA HIS A 55 -13.97 -15.34 -22.44
C HIS A 55 -14.18 -16.84 -22.32
N ASP A 56 -13.16 -17.55 -21.84
CA ASP A 56 -13.23 -18.97 -21.58
C ASP A 56 -12.86 -19.25 -20.14
N LYS A 57 -13.82 -19.81 -19.40
CA LYS A 57 -13.63 -20.12 -17.98
C LYS A 57 -12.84 -21.40 -17.77
N GLU A 58 -12.66 -22.21 -18.82
CA GLU A 58 -11.87 -23.44 -18.77
C GLU A 58 -10.38 -23.16 -19.03
N ASP A 59 -10.04 -22.04 -19.69
CA ASP A 59 -8.65 -21.67 -19.98
C ASP A 59 -7.88 -21.35 -18.70
N THR A 60 -6.90 -22.21 -18.39
CA THR A 60 -5.93 -22.02 -17.31
C THR A 60 -4.63 -21.38 -17.78
N GLU A 61 -4.41 -21.30 -19.09
CA GLU A 61 -3.18 -20.84 -19.73
C GLU A 61 -3.44 -19.65 -20.66
N LEU A 62 -2.37 -18.95 -21.06
CA LEU A 62 -2.46 -17.85 -22.02
C LEU A 62 -2.64 -18.42 -23.44
N PRO A 63 -3.46 -17.78 -24.30
CA PRO A 63 -3.62 -18.23 -25.68
C PRO A 63 -2.31 -18.04 -26.45
N GLY A 64 -1.82 -19.11 -27.10
CA GLY A 64 -0.56 -19.08 -27.86
C GLY A 64 -0.65 -18.38 -29.22
N ASP A 65 -1.80 -18.48 -29.89
CA ASP A 65 -1.97 -18.01 -31.28
C ASP A 65 -2.60 -16.61 -31.34
N ILE A 66 -1.96 -15.63 -30.69
CA ILE A 66 -2.42 -14.23 -30.73
C ILE A 66 -2.02 -13.61 -32.08
N PRO A 67 -2.96 -13.04 -32.86
CA PRO A 67 -2.62 -12.44 -34.14
C PRO A 67 -1.67 -11.22 -34.00
N GLU A 68 -0.77 -11.02 -34.97
CA GLU A 68 0.25 -9.96 -34.88
C GLU A 68 -0.33 -8.53 -35.00
N TRP A 69 -1.50 -8.37 -35.61
CA TRP A 69 -2.17 -7.08 -35.78
C TRP A 69 -2.86 -6.56 -34.51
N VAL A 70 -2.93 -7.38 -33.46
CA VAL A 70 -3.67 -7.04 -32.24
C VAL A 70 -2.99 -5.89 -31.51
N THR A 71 -3.79 -4.89 -31.17
CA THR A 71 -3.37 -3.73 -30.37
C THR A 71 -3.98 -3.77 -28.96
N THR A 72 -5.11 -4.46 -28.79
CA THR A 72 -5.83 -4.60 -27.53
C THR A 72 -6.20 -6.05 -27.29
N LEU A 73 -5.69 -6.64 -26.21
CA LEU A 73 -5.98 -8.00 -25.80
C LEU A 73 -6.73 -8.01 -24.46
N ILE A 74 -7.91 -8.63 -24.43
CA ILE A 74 -8.79 -8.71 -23.26
C ILE A 74 -9.00 -10.19 -22.90
N LEU A 75 -8.37 -10.62 -21.82
CA LEU A 75 -8.46 -11.95 -21.23
C LEU A 75 -9.13 -11.80 -19.85
N ARG A 76 -10.41 -11.44 -19.82
CA ARG A 76 -11.12 -11.14 -18.57
C ARG A 76 -12.00 -12.31 -18.15
N GLY A 77 -11.87 -12.75 -16.90
CA GLY A 77 -12.73 -13.80 -16.35
C GLY A 77 -12.35 -15.22 -16.76
N ASN A 78 -11.11 -15.43 -17.21
CA ASN A 78 -10.55 -16.76 -17.46
C ASN A 78 -9.97 -17.32 -16.14
N ASN A 79 -9.55 -18.59 -16.14
CA ASN A 79 -8.99 -19.23 -14.96
C ASN A 79 -7.44 -19.24 -14.95
N ILE A 80 -6.84 -18.21 -15.55
CA ILE A 80 -5.38 -18.06 -15.62
C ILE A 80 -4.82 -17.87 -14.21
N SER A 81 -3.86 -18.72 -13.84
CA SER A 81 -3.30 -18.75 -12.48
C SER A 81 -1.87 -18.22 -12.39
N THR A 82 -1.10 -18.31 -13.48
CA THR A 82 0.31 -17.92 -13.52
C THR A 82 0.59 -17.17 -14.82
N LEU A 83 1.36 -16.09 -14.74
CA LEU A 83 1.95 -15.43 -15.90
C LEU A 83 3.41 -15.84 -16.02
N PRO A 84 3.73 -16.82 -16.90
CA PRO A 84 5.09 -17.33 -17.03
C PRO A 84 5.99 -16.33 -17.78
N GLY A 85 7.30 -16.44 -17.55
CA GLY A 85 8.30 -15.66 -18.28
C GLY A 85 8.15 -15.81 -19.79
N GLY A 86 8.03 -14.68 -20.50
CA GLY A 86 7.85 -14.69 -21.96
C GLY A 86 6.50 -15.21 -22.47
N GLY A 87 5.47 -15.34 -21.61
CA GLY A 87 4.15 -15.85 -21.98
C GLY A 87 3.40 -15.04 -23.06
N PHE A 88 3.87 -13.84 -23.39
CA PHE A 88 3.36 -13.00 -24.49
C PHE A 88 4.34 -12.84 -25.67
N SER A 89 5.36 -13.71 -25.74
CA SER A 89 6.23 -13.78 -26.92
C SER A 89 5.50 -14.55 -28.02
N SER A 90 5.42 -13.98 -29.22
CA SER A 90 4.86 -14.69 -30.38
C SER A 90 5.66 -15.96 -30.66
N ASN A 91 4.98 -16.99 -31.16
CA ASN A 91 5.57 -18.28 -31.56
C ASN A 91 6.73 -18.11 -32.57
N ASN A 92 6.69 -17.03 -33.36
CA ASN A 92 7.72 -16.68 -34.35
C ASN A 92 8.85 -15.81 -33.79
N GLY A 93 8.87 -15.55 -32.48
CA GLY A 93 9.81 -14.63 -31.83
C GLY A 93 9.55 -13.16 -32.15
N THR A 94 8.44 -12.84 -32.81
CA THR A 94 8.02 -11.47 -33.12
C THR A 94 7.46 -10.79 -31.87
N LYS A 95 7.71 -9.48 -31.74
CA LYS A 95 7.14 -8.69 -30.65
C LYS A 95 5.71 -8.29 -31.02
N LEU A 96 4.79 -8.40 -30.08
CA LEU A 96 3.42 -7.95 -30.30
C LEU A 96 3.36 -6.44 -30.13
N GLU A 97 2.68 -5.74 -31.06
CA GLU A 97 2.47 -4.29 -30.99
C GLU A 97 1.27 -3.94 -30.08
N LEU A 98 1.04 -4.74 -29.04
CA LEU A 98 -0.02 -4.53 -28.05
C LEU A 98 0.22 -3.24 -27.28
N THR A 99 -0.85 -2.45 -27.17
CA THR A 99 -0.90 -1.20 -26.40
C THR A 99 -1.71 -1.35 -25.12
N THR A 100 -2.70 -2.26 -25.12
CA THR A 100 -3.62 -2.48 -24.01
C THR A 100 -3.74 -3.98 -23.74
N LEU A 101 -3.47 -4.38 -22.50
CA LEU A 101 -3.63 -5.75 -22.02
C LEU A 101 -4.48 -5.76 -20.75
N SER A 102 -5.63 -6.43 -20.82
CA SER A 102 -6.52 -6.64 -19.68
C SER A 102 -6.52 -8.09 -19.28
N LEU A 103 -6.01 -8.37 -18.09
CA LEU A 103 -5.98 -9.66 -17.39
C LEU A 103 -6.80 -9.59 -16.10
N SER A 104 -7.79 -8.70 -16.03
CA SER A 104 -8.58 -8.52 -14.82
C SER A 104 -9.55 -9.67 -14.55
N HIS A 105 -9.93 -9.84 -13.29
CA HIS A 105 -10.87 -10.88 -12.85
C HIS A 105 -10.45 -12.31 -13.21
N ASN A 106 -9.14 -12.57 -13.29
CA ASN A 106 -8.61 -13.94 -13.39
C ASN A 106 -8.27 -14.48 -11.99
N GLY A 107 -7.68 -15.67 -11.95
CA GLY A 107 -7.17 -16.31 -10.74
C GLY A 107 -5.66 -16.10 -10.54
N ILE A 108 -5.05 -15.05 -11.11
CA ILE A 108 -3.59 -14.96 -11.19
C ILE A 108 -2.99 -14.81 -9.78
N MET A 109 -2.12 -15.75 -9.43
CA MET A 109 -1.40 -15.81 -8.16
C MET A 109 0.08 -15.48 -8.29
N VAL A 110 0.68 -15.75 -9.47
CA VAL A 110 2.12 -15.65 -9.68
C VAL A 110 2.42 -14.88 -10.95
N ILE A 111 3.28 -13.87 -10.84
CA ILE A 111 3.92 -13.19 -11.99
C ILE A 111 5.41 -13.50 -11.94
N GLU A 112 5.89 -14.28 -12.90
CA GLU A 112 7.29 -14.67 -12.99
C GLU A 112 8.16 -13.53 -13.53
N ALA A 113 9.48 -13.74 -13.52
CA ALA A 113 10.41 -12.81 -14.14
C ALA A 113 10.12 -12.68 -15.64
N ASP A 114 10.20 -11.47 -16.18
CA ASP A 114 10.09 -11.23 -17.62
C ASP A 114 8.75 -11.69 -18.25
N ALA A 115 7.69 -11.81 -17.43
CA ALA A 115 6.38 -12.29 -17.87
C ALA A 115 5.79 -11.49 -19.03
N PHE A 116 6.03 -10.17 -19.06
CA PHE A 116 5.56 -9.27 -20.13
C PHE A 116 6.61 -9.02 -21.23
N THR A 117 7.65 -9.84 -21.32
CA THR A 117 8.57 -9.79 -22.46
C THR A 117 7.82 -10.09 -23.75
N GLY A 118 8.16 -9.34 -24.81
CA GLY A 118 7.44 -9.39 -26.09
C GLY A 118 6.44 -8.25 -26.29
N LEU A 119 6.19 -7.41 -25.26
CA LEU A 119 5.21 -6.31 -25.29
C LEU A 119 5.84 -4.91 -25.20
N PRO A 120 6.72 -4.50 -26.15
CA PRO A 120 7.50 -3.27 -26.04
C PRO A 120 6.67 -1.98 -26.11
N ARG A 121 5.44 -2.04 -26.63
CA ARG A 121 4.54 -0.88 -26.80
C ARG A 121 3.42 -0.82 -25.78
N LEU A 122 3.42 -1.68 -24.77
CA LEU A 122 2.33 -1.76 -23.82
C LEU A 122 2.23 -0.48 -23.00
N ARG A 123 1.06 0.16 -23.04
CA ARG A 123 0.76 1.41 -22.33
C ARG A 123 -0.20 1.22 -21.18
N LEU A 124 -1.11 0.25 -21.29
CA LEU A 124 -2.09 -0.05 -20.25
C LEU A 124 -2.03 -1.54 -19.91
N LEU A 125 -1.79 -1.82 -18.63
CA LEU A 125 -1.86 -3.16 -18.06
C LEU A 125 -2.89 -3.17 -16.92
N ASP A 126 -3.94 -3.96 -17.09
CA ASP A 126 -4.95 -4.19 -16.06
C ASP A 126 -4.83 -5.60 -15.48
N LEU A 127 -4.43 -5.67 -14.21
CA LEU A 127 -4.33 -6.89 -13.40
C LEU A 127 -5.31 -6.85 -12.23
N SER A 128 -6.32 -5.97 -12.25
CA SER A 128 -7.30 -5.82 -11.17
C SER A 128 -8.10 -7.09 -10.89
N HIS A 129 -8.55 -7.27 -9.65
CA HIS A 129 -9.35 -8.41 -9.21
C HIS A 129 -8.66 -9.77 -9.46
N ASN A 130 -7.35 -9.84 -9.20
CA ASN A 130 -6.59 -11.09 -9.17
C ASN A 130 -6.25 -11.48 -7.72
N ARG A 131 -5.39 -12.49 -7.50
CA ARG A 131 -5.03 -12.97 -6.15
C ARG A 131 -3.54 -13.19 -6.02
N LEU A 132 -2.77 -12.16 -6.39
CA LEU A 132 -1.32 -12.18 -6.44
C LEU A 132 -0.73 -12.50 -5.07
N VAL A 133 0.00 -13.61 -5.01
CA VAL A 133 0.81 -14.06 -3.87
C VAL A 133 2.28 -13.77 -4.14
N TYR A 134 2.72 -13.88 -5.40
CA TYR A 134 4.10 -13.70 -5.79
C TYR A 134 4.24 -12.76 -6.99
N ILE A 135 5.10 -11.75 -6.84
CA ILE A 135 5.51 -10.83 -7.90
C ILE A 135 7.04 -10.86 -7.97
N SER A 136 7.58 -11.28 -9.11
CA SER A 136 9.01 -11.20 -9.36
C SER A 136 9.49 -9.74 -9.37
N VAL A 137 10.71 -9.51 -8.88
CA VAL A 137 11.41 -8.21 -8.95
C VAL A 137 11.58 -7.74 -10.41
N GLN A 138 11.64 -8.68 -11.35
CA GLN A 138 11.76 -8.43 -12.79
C GLN A 138 10.41 -8.55 -13.54
N ALA A 139 9.29 -8.64 -12.82
CA ALA A 139 7.97 -8.84 -13.43
C ALA A 139 7.66 -7.77 -14.49
N PHE A 140 7.94 -6.49 -14.19
CA PHE A 140 7.59 -5.35 -15.05
C PHE A 140 8.79 -4.77 -15.82
N HIS A 141 9.92 -5.47 -15.90
CA HIS A 141 11.18 -4.92 -16.41
C HIS A 141 11.13 -4.50 -17.89
N SER A 142 10.35 -5.20 -18.71
CA SER A 142 10.22 -4.93 -20.15
C SER A 142 9.27 -3.79 -20.50
N LEU A 143 8.55 -3.21 -19.52
CA LEU A 143 7.40 -2.33 -19.73
C LEU A 143 7.75 -0.83 -19.73
N GLN A 144 8.74 -0.42 -20.54
CA GLN A 144 9.27 0.96 -20.56
C GLN A 144 8.26 2.02 -21.03
N GLU A 145 7.30 1.64 -21.87
CA GLU A 145 6.25 2.52 -22.42
C GLU A 145 4.97 2.54 -21.56
N LEU A 146 4.96 1.83 -20.42
CA LEU A 146 3.77 1.67 -19.61
C LEU A 146 3.35 3.00 -18.99
N ARG A 147 2.08 3.36 -19.18
CA ARG A 147 1.49 4.61 -18.70
C ARG A 147 0.47 4.39 -17.60
N SER A 148 -0.20 3.24 -17.58
CA SER A 148 -1.26 2.93 -16.64
C SER A 148 -1.17 1.50 -16.17
N LEU A 149 -1.05 1.32 -14.85
CA LEU A 149 -1.04 0.03 -14.18
C LEU A 149 -2.18 -0.04 -13.17
N TYR A 150 -3.07 -1.01 -13.35
CA TYR A 150 -4.18 -1.28 -12.45
C TYR A 150 -3.95 -2.58 -11.70
N LEU A 151 -3.93 -2.49 -10.37
CA LEU A 151 -3.74 -3.59 -9.43
C LEU A 151 -4.82 -3.56 -8.34
N ASN A 152 -5.98 -2.97 -8.61
CA ASN A 152 -7.08 -2.84 -7.65
C ASN A 152 -7.58 -4.22 -7.21
N ASP A 153 -7.68 -4.46 -5.91
CA ASP A 153 -8.15 -5.72 -5.31
C ASP A 153 -7.39 -6.95 -5.84
N SER A 154 -6.07 -6.84 -6.01
CA SER A 154 -5.24 -7.88 -6.63
C SER A 154 -4.18 -8.50 -5.73
N LEU A 155 -3.80 -7.84 -4.63
CA LEU A 155 -2.62 -8.19 -3.85
C LEU A 155 -2.99 -8.88 -2.54
N LEU A 156 -2.29 -9.99 -2.26
CA LEU A 156 -2.26 -10.61 -0.94
C LEU A 156 -1.01 -10.17 -0.17
N ALA A 157 -0.99 -10.45 1.14
CA ALA A 157 0.03 -9.92 2.06
C ALA A 157 1.49 -10.13 1.61
N PRO A 158 1.91 -11.28 1.04
CA PRO A 158 3.29 -11.46 0.57
C PRO A 158 3.62 -10.59 -0.66
N ALA A 159 2.68 -10.47 -1.60
CA ALA A 159 2.86 -9.69 -2.81
C ALA A 159 2.97 -8.18 -2.54
N VAL A 160 2.31 -7.67 -1.48
CA VAL A 160 2.43 -6.27 -1.05
C VAL A 160 3.88 -5.87 -0.79
N ALA A 161 4.65 -6.70 -0.08
CA ALA A 161 6.06 -6.41 0.20
C ALA A 161 6.94 -6.51 -1.05
N GLN A 162 6.61 -7.41 -1.97
CA GLN A 162 7.35 -7.62 -3.21
C GLN A 162 7.10 -6.52 -4.23
N LEU A 163 5.90 -5.92 -4.22
CA LEU A 163 5.51 -4.89 -5.18
C LEU A 163 6.49 -3.70 -5.16
N SER A 164 6.91 -3.24 -3.97
CA SER A 164 7.88 -2.13 -3.85
C SER A 164 9.22 -2.43 -4.54
N ASN A 165 9.60 -3.71 -4.60
CA ASN A 165 10.81 -4.15 -5.31
C ASN A 165 10.56 -4.39 -6.78
N ALA A 166 9.33 -4.67 -7.22
CA ALA A 166 9.02 -4.87 -8.63
C ALA A 166 8.82 -3.52 -9.37
N LEU A 167 8.33 -2.50 -8.68
CA LEU A 167 8.09 -1.16 -9.21
C LEU A 167 9.37 -0.31 -9.15
N HIS A 168 10.22 -0.42 -10.17
CA HIS A 168 11.39 0.44 -10.33
C HIS A 168 11.07 1.67 -11.19
N GLY A 169 11.23 2.87 -10.62
CA GLY A 169 11.00 4.13 -11.33
C GLY A 169 11.92 4.35 -12.53
N ASP A 170 13.15 3.83 -12.48
CA ASP A 170 14.11 3.91 -13.60
C ASP A 170 13.63 3.16 -14.85
N ILE A 171 12.84 2.09 -14.66
CA ILE A 171 12.27 1.28 -15.74
C ILE A 171 10.92 1.86 -16.16
N LEU A 172 10.04 2.12 -15.19
CA LEU A 172 8.67 2.56 -15.38
C LEU A 172 8.56 4.10 -15.42
N CYS A 173 9.52 4.75 -16.09
CA CYS A 173 9.65 6.21 -16.09
C CYS A 173 8.47 6.93 -16.76
N ASN A 174 7.75 6.26 -17.67
CA ASN A 174 6.55 6.76 -18.35
C ASN A 174 5.24 6.47 -17.60
N LEU A 175 5.31 5.87 -16.40
CA LEU A 175 4.11 5.53 -15.64
C LEU A 175 3.44 6.80 -15.12
N HIS A 176 2.22 7.04 -15.58
CA HIS A 176 1.43 8.22 -15.23
C HIS A 176 0.29 7.90 -14.27
N ARG A 177 -0.22 6.66 -14.29
CA ARG A 177 -1.34 6.22 -13.46
C ARG A 177 -1.02 4.90 -12.79
N LEU A 178 -1.16 4.86 -11.48
CA LEU A 178 -1.05 3.65 -10.67
C LEU A 178 -2.27 3.54 -9.77
N GLU A 179 -3.00 2.44 -9.90
CA GLU A 179 -4.18 2.16 -9.09
C GLU A 179 -3.98 0.91 -8.23
N LEU A 180 -4.10 1.10 -6.92
CA LEU A 180 -3.77 0.12 -5.89
C LEU A 180 -4.88 0.04 -4.83
N SER A 181 -6.12 0.35 -5.20
CA SER A 181 -7.27 0.31 -4.28
C SER A 181 -7.51 -1.10 -3.75
N GLY A 182 -7.94 -1.26 -2.50
CA GLY A 182 -8.40 -2.57 -1.98
C GLY A 182 -7.31 -3.58 -1.63
N ASN A 183 -6.03 -3.18 -1.60
CA ASN A 183 -4.89 -4.09 -1.43
C ASN A 183 -4.35 -4.21 0.00
N ARG A 184 -5.05 -3.64 1.00
CA ARG A 184 -4.64 -3.64 2.41
C ARG A 184 -3.21 -3.10 2.63
N LEU A 185 -2.79 -2.16 1.80
CA LEU A 185 -1.46 -1.53 1.90
C LEU A 185 -1.36 -0.76 3.21
N LYS A 186 -0.26 -0.94 3.95
CA LYS A 186 0.03 -0.16 5.16
C LYS A 186 0.80 1.12 4.89
N THR A 187 1.55 1.14 3.78
CA THR A 187 2.37 2.26 3.34
C THR A 187 2.27 2.39 1.81
N ILE A 188 2.76 3.49 1.26
CA ILE A 188 2.86 3.63 -0.19
C ILE A 188 3.98 2.70 -0.71
N PRO A 189 3.69 1.74 -1.61
CA PRO A 189 4.66 0.70 -2.00
C PRO A 189 5.63 1.20 -3.08
N ILE A 190 6.25 2.37 -2.85
CA ILE A 190 7.13 3.02 -3.81
C ILE A 190 8.29 3.70 -3.07
N SER A 191 9.48 3.10 -3.19
CA SER A 191 10.69 3.54 -2.48
C SER A 191 11.16 4.95 -2.88
N ARG A 192 10.84 5.38 -4.11
CA ARG A 192 11.16 6.70 -4.68
C ARG A 192 10.02 7.15 -5.59
N LEU A 193 8.95 7.68 -5.00
CA LEU A 193 7.83 8.24 -5.76
C LEU A 193 8.33 9.20 -6.85
N ASP A 194 9.26 10.09 -6.50
CA ASP A 194 9.86 11.06 -7.40
C ASP A 194 10.62 10.50 -8.62
N ALA A 195 10.93 9.20 -8.64
CA ALA A 195 11.48 8.55 -9.83
C ALA A 195 10.43 8.32 -10.93
N PHE A 196 9.14 8.40 -10.60
CA PHE A 196 8.04 8.24 -11.55
C PHE A 196 7.44 9.60 -11.94
N ASN A 197 6.90 9.69 -13.15
CA ASN A 197 6.12 10.85 -13.61
C ASN A 197 4.62 10.66 -13.39
N LEU A 198 4.23 10.31 -12.15
CA LEU A 198 2.85 10.01 -11.81
C LEU A 198 1.96 11.26 -11.86
N HIS A 199 0.86 11.15 -12.59
CA HIS A 199 -0.24 12.12 -12.60
C HIS A 199 -1.39 11.65 -11.72
N THR A 200 -1.55 10.35 -11.50
CA THR A 200 -2.62 9.79 -10.68
C THR A 200 -2.14 8.60 -9.86
N LEU A 201 -2.35 8.66 -8.55
CA LEU A 201 -2.08 7.58 -7.60
C LEU A 201 -3.35 7.30 -6.80
N VAL A 202 -3.93 6.11 -6.97
CA VAL A 202 -5.16 5.70 -6.27
C VAL A 202 -4.81 4.69 -5.20
N LEU A 203 -4.97 5.08 -3.94
CA LEU A 203 -4.70 4.27 -2.74
C LEU A 203 -5.95 4.13 -1.85
N THR A 204 -7.13 4.38 -2.40
CA THR A 204 -8.42 4.26 -1.71
C THR A 204 -8.61 2.86 -1.12
N ASN A 205 -9.31 2.75 0.00
CA ASN A 205 -9.67 1.46 0.60
C ASN A 205 -8.45 0.55 0.88
N ASN A 206 -7.45 1.09 1.57
CA ASN A 206 -6.27 0.35 2.02
C ASN A 206 -6.19 0.36 3.56
N SER A 207 -5.02 0.05 4.11
CA SER A 207 -4.77 0.00 5.55
C SER A 207 -3.68 0.99 5.97
N ILE A 208 -3.62 2.14 5.29
CA ILE A 208 -2.63 3.18 5.56
C ILE A 208 -3.05 3.96 6.82
N GLU A 209 -2.23 3.88 7.86
CA GLU A 209 -2.49 4.59 9.13
C GLU A 209 -1.86 5.99 9.14
N ASN A 210 -0.71 6.18 8.47
CA ASN A 210 -0.05 7.47 8.35
C ASN A 210 0.72 7.54 7.02
N ILE A 211 1.05 8.76 6.58
CA ILE A 211 1.99 8.98 5.48
C ILE A 211 3.23 9.63 6.08
N GLY A 212 4.36 8.93 5.98
CA GLY A 212 5.62 9.35 6.59
C GLY A 212 6.18 10.63 5.96
N LYS A 213 7.09 11.29 6.68
CA LYS A 213 7.73 12.53 6.25
C LYS A 213 8.46 12.42 4.91
N GLU A 214 9.08 11.28 4.63
CA GLU A 214 9.79 11.02 3.37
C GLU A 214 8.83 10.91 2.18
N ASP A 215 7.70 10.21 2.36
CA ASP A 215 6.65 10.09 1.35
C ASP A 215 6.02 11.46 1.07
N VAL A 216 5.70 12.22 2.12
CA VAL A 216 5.21 13.61 2.01
C VAL A 216 6.20 14.50 1.24
N SER A 217 7.49 14.39 1.56
CA SER A 217 8.54 15.15 0.86
C SER A 217 8.60 14.79 -0.63
N SER A 218 8.39 13.52 -0.96
CA SER A 218 8.35 13.04 -2.34
C SER A 218 7.09 13.51 -3.08
N LEU A 219 5.94 13.54 -2.39
CA LEU A 219 4.69 14.10 -2.92
C LEU A 219 4.83 15.59 -3.24
N TYR A 220 5.49 16.38 -2.39
CA TYR A 220 5.79 17.79 -2.70
C TYR A 220 6.65 17.98 -3.96
N ARG A 221 7.57 17.05 -4.25
CA ARG A 221 8.37 17.08 -5.49
C ARG A 221 7.50 16.83 -6.72
N GLN A 222 6.51 15.94 -6.62
CA GLN A 222 5.57 15.65 -7.69
C GLN A 222 4.38 16.64 -7.76
N LYS A 223 4.63 17.90 -8.10
CA LYS A 223 3.62 18.98 -8.02
C LYS A 223 2.27 18.71 -8.72
N GLN A 224 2.25 17.85 -9.75
CA GLN A 224 1.06 17.56 -10.55
C GLN A 224 0.34 16.25 -10.18
N VAL A 225 0.87 15.46 -9.24
CA VAL A 225 0.24 14.18 -8.88
C VAL A 225 -1.10 14.41 -8.18
N ARG A 226 -2.11 13.66 -8.61
CA ARG A 226 -3.42 13.58 -7.98
C ARG A 226 -3.49 12.30 -7.16
N VAL A 227 -3.64 12.43 -5.85
CA VAL A 227 -3.65 11.31 -4.90
C VAL A 227 -5.07 11.10 -4.37
N TYR A 228 -5.50 9.83 -4.29
CA TYR A 228 -6.76 9.43 -3.69
C TYR A 228 -6.48 8.51 -2.51
N LEU A 229 -6.97 8.88 -1.31
CA LEU A 229 -6.61 8.26 -0.03
C LEU A 229 -7.81 7.92 0.86
N SER A 230 -9.03 8.20 0.41
CA SER A 230 -10.25 7.88 1.17
C SER A 230 -10.34 6.40 1.57
N LEU A 231 -11.11 6.11 2.61
CA LEU A 231 -11.30 4.75 3.14
C LEU A 231 -9.98 4.11 3.65
N ASN A 232 -9.05 4.91 4.17
CA ASN A 232 -7.89 4.43 4.93
C ASN A 232 -8.04 4.75 6.43
N PRO A 233 -7.55 3.88 7.32
CA PRO A 233 -7.71 4.03 8.77
C PRO A 233 -6.66 4.99 9.37
N PHE A 234 -6.73 6.28 9.08
CA PHE A 234 -5.71 7.23 9.54
C PHE A 234 -5.64 7.38 11.06
N ARG A 235 -4.42 7.37 11.61
CA ARG A 235 -4.09 7.61 13.02
C ARG A 235 -3.86 9.11 13.23
N CYS A 236 -4.84 9.79 13.80
CA CYS A 236 -4.84 11.23 14.08
C CYS A 236 -4.22 11.58 15.43
N ASN A 237 -2.97 11.18 15.61
CA ASN A 237 -2.09 11.62 16.69
C ASN A 237 -1.00 12.53 16.12
N CYS A 238 0.06 12.76 16.89
CA CYS A 238 1.11 13.68 16.48
C CYS A 238 2.03 13.14 15.36
N GLU A 239 2.00 11.84 15.04
CA GLU A 239 2.70 11.30 13.86
C GLU A 239 2.05 11.76 12.54
N LEU A 240 0.79 12.22 12.58
CA LEU A 240 0.08 12.73 11.41
C LEU A 240 0.56 14.12 10.99
N GLU A 241 1.34 14.83 11.81
CA GLU A 241 1.68 16.24 11.65
C GLU A 241 2.14 16.60 10.22
N SER A 242 3.13 15.89 9.69
CA SER A 242 3.68 16.15 8.34
C SER A 242 2.63 15.99 7.25
N PHE A 243 1.81 14.95 7.35
CA PHE A 243 0.74 14.66 6.39
C PHE A 243 -0.41 15.68 6.51
N TYR A 244 -0.77 16.06 7.74
CA TYR A 244 -1.77 17.10 8.02
C TYR A 244 -1.39 18.43 7.36
N PHE A 245 -0.14 18.90 7.53
CA PHE A 245 0.30 20.14 6.89
C PHE A 245 0.37 20.02 5.36
N TRP A 246 0.71 18.86 4.83
CA TRP A 246 0.65 18.61 3.38
C TRP A 246 -0.77 18.69 2.83
N LEU A 247 -1.77 18.15 3.55
CA LEU A 247 -3.18 18.28 3.16
C LEU A 247 -3.66 19.73 3.18
N LYS A 248 -3.18 20.55 4.13
CA LYS A 248 -3.56 21.97 4.22
C LYS A 248 -2.88 22.85 3.18
N ASN A 249 -1.64 22.54 2.83
CA ASN A 249 -0.82 23.36 1.94
C ASN A 249 -0.82 22.91 0.47
N SER A 250 -1.39 21.74 0.17
CA SER A 250 -1.45 21.20 -1.18
C SER A 250 -2.88 20.90 -1.62
N SER A 251 -3.13 20.94 -2.93
CA SER A 251 -4.37 20.46 -3.55
C SER A 251 -4.20 19.11 -4.25
N GLN A 252 -3.15 18.36 -3.88
CA GLN A 252 -2.76 17.12 -4.54
C GLN A 252 -3.67 15.95 -4.12
N CYS A 253 -4.14 15.94 -2.87
CA CYS A 253 -5.14 14.98 -2.42
C CYS A 253 -6.54 15.42 -2.86
N VAL A 254 -7.11 14.69 -3.83
CA VAL A 254 -8.38 15.06 -4.46
C VAL A 254 -9.57 14.80 -3.54
N ASP A 255 -9.47 13.77 -2.71
CA ASP A 255 -10.51 13.32 -1.77
C ASP A 255 -10.18 13.68 -0.32
N ALA A 256 -9.40 14.74 -0.09
CA ALA A 256 -8.99 15.23 1.23
C ALA A 256 -10.17 15.40 2.21
N ALA A 257 -11.31 15.92 1.71
CA ALA A 257 -12.53 16.12 2.49
C ALA A 257 -13.20 14.82 2.97
N ARG A 258 -12.80 13.66 2.43
CA ARG A 258 -13.32 12.33 2.81
C ARG A 258 -12.36 11.55 3.71
N LEU A 259 -11.23 12.13 4.08
CA LEU A 259 -10.28 11.46 4.97
C LEU A 259 -10.75 11.61 6.41
N LEU A 260 -10.97 10.48 7.07
CA LEU A 260 -11.48 10.41 8.43
C LEU A 260 -10.43 9.80 9.35
N CYS A 261 -10.39 10.26 10.59
CA CYS A 261 -9.62 9.64 11.65
C CYS A 261 -10.23 8.29 12.04
N ALA A 262 -9.42 7.24 12.10
CA ALA A 262 -9.79 5.94 12.65
C ALA A 262 -9.32 5.79 14.10
N GLU A 263 -8.13 6.33 14.40
CA GLU A 263 -7.56 6.38 15.74
C GLU A 263 -7.13 7.81 16.10
N PRO A 264 -6.99 8.16 17.40
CA PRO A 264 -7.50 7.41 18.55
C PRO A 264 -9.03 7.43 18.63
N ASP A 265 -9.63 6.59 19.49
CA ASP A 265 -11.10 6.49 19.65
C ASP A 265 -11.77 7.86 19.91
N ALA A 266 -11.10 8.76 20.63
CA ALA A 266 -11.60 10.10 20.92
C ALA A 266 -11.78 10.98 19.67
N LYS A 267 -11.07 10.68 18.58
CA LYS A 267 -11.12 11.42 17.30
C LYS A 267 -11.75 10.60 16.18
N LYS A 268 -12.22 9.39 16.45
CA LYS A 268 -12.74 8.48 15.43
C LYS A 268 -13.92 9.08 14.68
N GLY A 269 -13.87 9.01 13.35
CA GLY A 269 -14.88 9.56 12.44
C GLY A 269 -14.78 11.07 12.19
N ILE A 270 -13.87 11.78 12.86
CA ILE A 270 -13.63 13.21 12.60
C ILE A 270 -12.90 13.37 11.26
N PRO A 271 -13.35 14.26 10.36
CA PRO A 271 -12.60 14.61 9.16
C PRO A 271 -11.24 15.23 9.49
N ILE A 272 -10.18 14.77 8.83
CA ILE A 272 -8.81 15.30 9.06
C ILE A 272 -8.74 16.81 8.76
N GLU A 273 -9.52 17.29 7.80
CA GLU A 273 -9.62 18.71 7.49
C GLU A 273 -10.15 19.58 8.66
N TRP A 274 -10.84 18.99 9.63
CA TRP A 274 -11.39 19.70 10.80
C TRP A 274 -10.49 19.67 12.02
N LEU A 275 -9.38 18.92 11.97
CA LEU A 275 -8.38 18.95 13.03
C LEU A 275 -7.73 20.35 13.10
N ARG A 276 -7.36 20.74 14.31
CA ARG A 276 -6.54 21.93 14.59
C ARG A 276 -5.07 21.53 14.68
N GLY A 277 -4.16 22.49 14.55
CA GLY A 277 -2.72 22.23 14.69
C GLY A 277 -2.36 21.60 16.04
N GLU A 278 -3.03 22.01 17.11
CA GLU A 278 -2.88 21.45 18.47
C GLU A 278 -3.24 19.96 18.55
N ASP A 279 -4.13 19.48 17.67
CA ASP A 279 -4.56 18.08 17.65
C ASP A 279 -3.46 17.13 17.11
N VAL A 280 -2.42 17.67 16.47
CA VAL A 280 -1.31 16.92 15.87
C VAL A 280 0.06 17.39 16.37
N ASP A 281 0.12 18.25 17.39
CA ASP A 281 1.36 18.81 17.93
C ASP A 281 1.97 17.88 19.01
N CYS A 282 3.17 17.35 18.78
CA CYS A 282 3.89 16.51 19.76
C CYS A 282 4.57 17.32 20.90
N LEU A 283 4.66 18.66 20.79
CA LEU A 283 5.41 19.47 21.77
C LEU A 283 4.66 19.64 23.10
N ASN A 284 3.33 19.61 23.08
CA ASN A 284 2.52 19.84 24.28
C ASN A 284 2.61 18.70 25.30
N GLU A 285 2.75 17.44 24.87
CA GLU A 285 2.96 16.31 25.79
C GLU A 285 4.31 16.41 26.53
N ASN A 286 5.34 16.97 25.88
CA ASN A 286 6.66 17.14 26.50
C ASN A 286 6.67 18.25 27.56
N LEU A 287 5.86 19.30 27.40
CA LEU A 287 5.79 20.42 28.34
C LEU A 287 5.21 20.03 29.70
N GLU A 288 4.18 19.18 29.71
CA GLU A 288 3.62 18.64 30.96
C GLU A 288 4.62 17.74 31.68
N ALA A 289 5.27 16.83 30.95
CA ALA A 289 6.31 15.95 31.51
C ALA A 289 7.48 16.76 32.12
N VAL A 290 7.95 17.80 31.43
CA VAL A 290 9.02 18.68 31.93
C VAL A 290 8.58 19.44 33.18
N SER A 291 7.32 19.88 33.26
CA SER A 291 6.78 20.59 34.43
C SER A 291 6.74 19.72 35.69
N TYR A 292 6.29 18.47 35.60
CA TYR A 292 6.27 17.55 36.74
C TYR A 292 7.66 17.14 37.21
N VAL A 293 8.61 16.95 36.28
CA VAL A 293 10.01 16.67 36.63
C VAL A 293 10.62 17.84 37.40
N PHE A 294 10.37 19.08 36.95
CA PHE A 294 10.82 20.27 37.65
C PHE A 294 10.21 20.39 39.07
N LEU A 295 8.90 20.14 39.20
CA LEU A 295 8.23 20.12 40.50
C LEU A 295 8.84 19.06 41.45
N GLY A 296 9.12 17.86 40.93
CA GLY A 296 9.75 16.79 41.69
C GLY A 296 11.15 17.16 42.20
N ILE A 297 11.96 17.82 41.36
CA ILE A 297 13.30 18.31 41.75
C ILE A 297 13.18 19.37 42.85
N VAL A 298 12.25 20.32 42.72
CA VAL A 298 12.03 21.36 43.74
C VAL A 298 11.61 20.76 45.08
N LEU A 299 10.66 19.82 45.07
CA LEU A 299 10.21 19.15 46.30
C LEU A 299 11.34 18.33 46.96
N ALA A 300 12.17 17.65 46.17
CA ALA A 300 13.33 16.92 46.68
C ALA A 300 14.35 17.86 47.35
N LEU A 301 14.64 19.01 46.73
CA LEU A 301 15.56 20.02 47.30
C LEU A 301 15.02 20.59 48.61
N ILE A 302 13.72 20.91 48.68
CA ILE A 302 13.07 21.36 49.92
C ILE A 302 13.20 20.28 51.01
N GLY A 303 12.97 19.01 50.65
CA GLY A 303 13.13 17.87 51.56
C GLY A 303 14.55 17.73 52.10
N ILE A 304 15.57 17.86 51.23
CA ILE A 304 16.98 17.80 51.62
C ILE A 304 17.33 18.94 52.57
N VAL A 305 16.92 20.18 52.27
CA VAL A 305 17.16 21.34 53.12
C VAL A 305 16.49 21.15 54.49
N PHE A 306 15.24 20.68 54.51
CA PHE A 306 14.53 20.41 55.76
C PHE A 306 15.23 19.34 56.60
N LEU A 307 15.63 18.22 55.99
CA LEU A 307 16.41 17.17 56.66
C LEU A 307 17.75 17.69 57.18
N MET A 308 18.42 18.55 56.43
CA MET A 308 19.68 19.18 56.85
C MET A 308 19.47 20.08 58.08
N VAL A 309 18.41 20.89 58.09
CA VAL A 309 18.05 21.73 59.25
C VAL A 309 17.77 20.88 60.49
N LEU A 310 16.98 19.81 60.34
CA LEU A 310 16.73 18.86 61.42
C LEU A 310 18.01 18.18 61.91
N TYR A 311 18.91 17.81 60.99
CA TYR A 311 20.18 17.18 61.32
C TYR A 311 21.10 18.12 62.10
N LEU A 312 21.25 19.36 61.64
CA LEU A 312 22.08 20.38 62.29
C LEU A 312 21.54 20.71 63.69
N ASN A 313 20.21 20.80 63.83
CA ASN A 313 19.56 21.07 65.11
C ASN A 313 19.26 19.83 65.96
N ARG A 314 19.69 18.63 65.57
CA ARG A 314 19.32 17.36 66.25
C ARG A 314 19.60 17.34 67.75
N ARG A 315 20.70 17.96 68.18
CA ARG A 315 21.09 18.03 69.60
C ARG A 315 20.20 19.01 70.38
N GLY A 316 19.89 20.16 69.77
CA GLY A 316 18.99 21.17 70.34
C GLY A 316 17.57 20.63 70.47
N ILE A 317 17.05 20.00 69.40
CA ILE A 317 15.74 19.37 69.37
C ILE A 317 15.65 18.25 70.42
N LYS A 318 16.68 17.39 70.53
CA LYS A 318 16.69 16.33 71.55
C LYS A 318 16.68 16.89 72.97
N ARG A 319 17.43 17.98 73.22
CA ARG A 319 17.45 18.65 74.52
C ARG A 319 16.11 19.31 74.85
N TRP A 320 15.51 19.98 73.86
CA TRP A 320 14.18 20.60 73.99
C TRP A 320 13.08 19.55 74.25
N LEU A 321 13.10 18.43 73.52
CA LEU A 321 12.14 17.34 73.69
C LEU A 321 12.23 16.72 75.09
N ASN A 322 13.45 16.51 75.60
CA ASN A 322 13.66 16.01 76.95
C ASN A 322 13.12 17.01 77.99
N ASN A 323 13.46 18.30 77.87
CA ASN A 323 12.97 19.32 78.79
C ASN A 323 11.43 19.42 78.80
N ILE A 324 10.78 19.29 77.64
CA ILE A 324 9.31 19.28 77.56
C ILE A 324 8.72 18.05 78.23
N ARG A 325 9.30 16.87 77.96
CA ARG A 325 8.85 15.63 78.59
C ARG A 325 8.95 15.75 80.11
N ASP A 326 10.05 16.29 80.60
CA ASP A 326 10.30 16.45 82.03
C ASP A 326 9.31 17.48 82.62
N ALA A 327 9.05 18.62 81.96
CA ALA A 327 8.03 19.58 82.37
C ALA A 327 6.59 19.03 82.36
N CYS A 328 6.24 18.20 81.36
CA CYS A 328 4.95 17.51 81.31
C CYS A 328 4.81 16.50 82.43
N ARG A 329 5.90 15.77 82.74
CA ARG A 329 5.94 14.80 83.84
C ARG A 329 5.71 15.49 85.18
N ASP A 330 6.43 16.58 85.45
CA ASP A 330 6.28 17.35 86.68
C ASP A 330 4.85 17.87 86.84
N GLN A 331 4.24 18.38 85.76
CA GLN A 331 2.86 18.86 85.80
C GLN A 331 1.87 17.72 86.07
N MET A 332 2.07 16.55 85.46
CA MET A 332 1.23 15.37 85.68
C MET A 332 1.32 14.85 87.12
N GLU A 333 2.53 14.83 87.70
CA GLU A 333 2.75 14.46 89.10
C GLU A 333 2.02 15.43 90.05
N VAL A 334 2.07 16.74 89.79
CA VAL A 334 1.31 17.75 90.57
C VAL A 334 -0.20 17.53 90.46
N TYR A 335 -0.72 17.23 89.27
CA TYR A 335 -2.15 16.90 89.11
C TYR A 335 -2.53 15.63 89.88
N HIS A 336 -1.68 14.61 89.87
CA HIS A 336 -1.90 13.37 90.60
C HIS A 336 -1.95 13.60 92.11
N TYR A 337 -1.01 14.36 92.66
CA TYR A 337 -0.99 14.73 94.09
C TYR A 337 -2.25 15.53 94.50
N ARG A 338 -2.68 16.50 93.69
CA ARG A 338 -3.93 17.24 93.97
C ARG A 338 -5.15 16.33 93.95
N TYR A 339 -5.23 15.45 92.95
CA TYR A 339 -6.35 14.53 92.82
C TYR A 339 -6.44 13.60 94.04
N GLU A 340 -5.33 13.01 94.49
CA GLU A 340 -5.28 12.19 95.71
C GLU A 340 -5.72 12.96 96.96
N GLN A 341 -5.35 14.24 97.07
CA GLN A 341 -5.70 15.08 98.20
C GLN A 341 -7.20 15.46 98.21
N ASP A 342 -7.76 15.78 97.06
CA ASP A 342 -9.18 16.16 96.91
C ASP A 342 -10.12 14.94 96.97
N SER A 343 -9.62 13.74 96.70
CA SER A 343 -10.39 12.49 96.73
C SER A 343 -10.28 11.72 98.05
N ASP A 344 -9.58 12.24 99.06
CA ASP A 344 -9.58 11.67 100.42
C ASP A 344 -10.95 11.88 101.09
N PRO A 345 -11.73 10.81 101.34
CA PRO A 345 -13.09 10.90 101.90
C PRO A 345 -13.12 11.46 103.34
N ARG A 346 -11.97 11.68 104.00
CA ARG A 346 -11.90 12.32 105.32
C ARG A 346 -12.13 13.83 105.27
N LEU A 347 -11.83 14.50 104.16
CA LEU A 347 -12.02 15.95 103.98
C LEU A 347 -13.48 16.34 103.63
N ALA A 348 -14.25 15.43 103.06
CA ALA A 348 -15.68 15.66 102.75
C ALA A 348 -16.57 15.83 104.00
N ASN A 349 -16.07 15.48 105.18
CA ASN A 349 -16.82 15.56 106.46
C ASN A 349 -16.54 16.85 107.27
N VAL A 350 -15.78 17.82 106.73
CA VAL A 350 -15.43 19.06 107.46
C VAL A 350 -16.25 20.28 107.01
N ALA A 351 -17.13 20.13 106.01
CA ALA A 351 -18.04 21.18 105.57
C ALA A 351 -19.49 20.93 106.02
N VAL A 352 -19.75 21.13 107.33
CA VAL A 352 -21.07 21.49 107.89
C VAL A 352 -20.85 22.51 109.00
#